data_AF-A0A427Y8N9-F1
#
_entry.id   AF-A0A427Y8N9-F1
#
_cell.length_a   1.000
_cell.length_b   1.000
_cell.length_c   1.000
_cell.angle_alpha   90.00
_cell.angle_beta   90.00
_cell.angle_gamma   90.00
#
_symmetry.space_group_name_H-M   'P 1'
#
loop_
_entity.id
_entity.type
_entity.pdbx_description
1 polymer ?
#
loop_
_entity_poly.entity_id
_entity_poly.type
_entity_poly.pdbx_seq_one_letter_code
_entity_poly.pdbx_strand_id
1 'polypeptide(L)'
;MPFKLHNPSAPIHIPTSETNVLEYWREIDAFKTSQKLSEGKPEYSFFDGPPFATGKPHYGHLLAGTIKDVVTRHAHSTGHHVERRFGWDTHGLPVEHEIDKTLNIKGKADVMALGIDKYNAACREIVMRYAGEWKDTVERMGRWIDFESGYKTLQPTFMESVWWVFGQLWEKNQVYRGLRVMPYSTGCTTPLSNFEAGEDYRDTRDPTVTVAFPLVDDPSTSLLAWTTTPYTLPSNLGLCVHPDFTYIKIHDFERNQNFILLENLLGTIYKEYAGGKKPDPKKDQKEPKFKKVGSFQGKDMVGWRYVPMFDYFTEQYEDRAFRVLSDTYVTDSSGTGIVHQAPAFGEDDHRIAVAHGVVRDDEIPPCPIDESGRFTDEVPEYKGQYVKDADAAIIKELKSKGRLISRSDIIHSYPFCWRSGTPLIYRAVPVWFVRVASISDKLVANNEKTRWVPANVGEGRFGGWIKNARDWNISRNRYWGTPIPLWASADLQEIVCITSISQLEELSGVKGITDLHRESIDHITIRQSRARAS
;
A
#
# COMPACT_ATOMS: atom_id res chain seq x y z
N MET A 1 0.91 55.24 12.64
CA MET A 1 1.78 56.24 13.32
C MET A 1 3.21 55.71 13.31
N PRO A 2 4.28 56.54 13.22
CA PRO A 2 5.63 56.04 13.44
C PRO A 2 5.72 55.42 14.83
N PHE A 3 6.37 54.25 14.96
CA PHE A 3 6.62 53.62 16.25
C PHE A 3 7.20 54.65 17.22
N LYS A 4 6.67 54.73 18.44
CA LYS A 4 7.30 55.54 19.50
C LYS A 4 8.75 55.08 19.63
N LEU A 5 9.69 56.03 19.69
CA LEU A 5 11.11 55.74 19.92
C LEU A 5 11.23 54.84 21.15
N HIS A 6 11.82 53.66 20.96
CA HIS A 6 12.01 52.71 22.05
C HIS A 6 13.00 53.29 23.07
N ASN A 7 12.65 53.24 24.35
CA ASN A 7 13.57 53.52 25.45
C ASN A 7 14.39 52.24 25.72
N PRO A 8 15.69 52.19 25.40
CA PRO A 8 16.52 50.99 25.57
C PRO A 8 16.64 50.54 27.03
N SER A 9 16.36 51.45 27.97
CA SER A 9 16.40 51.19 29.41
C SER A 9 15.07 50.69 29.99
N ALA A 10 14.00 50.66 29.19
CA ALA A 10 12.70 50.15 29.63
C ALA A 10 12.61 48.64 29.41
N PRO A 11 12.10 47.86 30.38
CA PRO A 11 11.87 46.44 30.19
C PRO A 11 10.89 46.19 29.04
N ILE A 12 11.26 45.30 28.11
CA ILE A 12 10.42 44.93 26.98
C ILE A 12 9.66 43.64 27.31
N HIS A 13 8.34 43.67 27.11
CA HIS A 13 7.49 42.48 27.20
C HIS A 13 7.22 41.96 25.79
N ILE A 14 8.07 41.05 25.30
CA ILE A 14 8.07 40.56 23.91
C ILE A 14 6.67 40.14 23.42
N PRO A 15 5.87 39.33 24.15
CA PRO A 15 4.57 38.91 23.66
C PRO A 15 3.61 40.06 23.36
N THR A 16 3.64 41.13 24.17
CA THR A 16 2.81 42.32 23.96
C THR A 16 3.35 43.17 22.83
N SER A 17 4.68 43.32 22.74
CA SER A 17 5.32 44.04 21.64
C SER A 17 5.03 43.40 20.28
N GLU A 18 5.04 42.07 20.19
CA GLU A 18 4.66 41.33 18.98
C GLU A 18 3.22 41.62 18.57
N THR A 19 2.26 41.57 19.51
CA THR A 19 0.85 41.89 19.22
C THR A 19 0.69 43.30 18.66
N ASN A 20 1.37 44.29 19.25
CA ASN A 20 1.35 45.67 18.75
C ASN A 20 1.91 45.78 17.33
N VAL A 21 2.96 45.01 16.99
CA VAL A 21 3.53 44.96 15.63
C VAL A 21 2.57 44.28 14.65
N LEU A 22 1.90 43.19 15.06
CA LEU A 22 0.88 42.53 14.24
C LEU A 22 -0.29 43.47 13.94
N GLU A 23 -0.79 44.21 14.93
CA GLU A 23 -1.82 45.23 14.74
C GLU A 23 -1.38 46.30 13.74
N TYR A 24 -0.16 46.82 13.89
CA TYR A 24 0.40 47.77 12.94
C TYR A 24 0.51 47.19 11.52
N TRP A 25 0.95 45.94 11.36
CA TRP A 25 0.99 45.28 10.06
C TRP A 25 -0.39 45.14 9.42
N ARG A 26 -1.44 44.90 10.21
CA ARG A 26 -2.84 44.88 9.73
C ARG A 26 -3.28 46.27 9.27
N GLU A 27 -3.01 47.31 10.05
CA GLU A 27 -3.39 48.70 9.73
C GLU A 27 -2.86 49.17 8.37
N ILE A 28 -1.62 48.80 8.04
CA ILE A 28 -0.97 49.21 6.78
C ILE A 28 -1.07 48.16 5.66
N ASP A 29 -1.79 47.07 5.90
CA ASP A 29 -1.89 45.91 5.00
C ASP A 29 -0.48 45.45 4.53
N ALA A 30 0.43 45.26 5.48
CA ALA A 30 1.88 45.18 5.23
C ALA A 30 2.25 44.10 4.21
N PHE A 31 1.61 42.93 4.30
CA PHE A 31 1.87 41.82 3.37
C PHE A 31 1.41 42.16 1.94
N LYS A 32 0.14 42.55 1.73
CA LYS A 32 -0.35 42.87 0.38
C LYS A 32 0.36 44.11 -0.18
N THR A 33 0.69 45.09 0.65
CA THR A 33 1.52 46.24 0.27
C THR A 33 2.92 45.79 -0.17
N SER A 34 3.55 44.82 0.51
CA SER A 34 4.84 44.28 0.08
C SER A 34 4.76 43.61 -1.30
N GLN A 35 3.67 42.89 -1.60
CA GLN A 35 3.45 42.31 -2.92
C GLN A 35 3.35 43.41 -4.00
N LYS A 36 2.52 44.43 -3.77
CA LYS A 36 2.36 45.58 -4.68
C LYS A 36 3.69 46.30 -4.94
N LEU A 37 4.49 46.54 -3.91
CA LEU A 37 5.80 47.19 -4.02
C LEU A 37 6.86 46.37 -4.76
N SER A 38 6.60 45.08 -5.00
CA SER A 38 7.48 44.19 -5.75
C SER A 38 6.95 43.81 -7.12
N GLU A 39 5.80 44.31 -7.55
CA GLU A 39 5.28 44.09 -8.90
C GLU A 39 6.30 44.53 -9.96
N GLY A 40 6.49 43.70 -10.99
CA GLY A 40 7.46 43.92 -12.08
C GLY A 40 8.91 43.57 -11.75
N LYS A 41 9.22 43.16 -10.52
CA LYS A 41 10.54 42.61 -10.15
C LYS A 41 10.69 41.15 -10.63
N PRO A 42 11.92 40.59 -10.65
CA PRO A 42 12.12 39.18 -10.98
C PRO A 42 11.32 38.26 -10.07
N GLU A 43 10.67 37.25 -10.65
CA GLU A 43 9.86 36.28 -9.93
C GLU A 43 10.71 35.30 -9.12
N TYR A 44 10.27 35.00 -7.91
CA TYR A 44 10.73 33.89 -7.10
C TYR A 44 9.55 32.97 -6.81
N SER A 45 9.47 31.88 -7.56
CA SER A 45 8.39 30.90 -7.43
C SER A 45 8.56 30.08 -6.15
N PHE A 46 7.55 30.14 -5.28
CA PHE A 46 7.50 29.40 -4.03
C PHE A 46 6.25 28.55 -3.98
N PHE A 47 6.42 27.24 -3.76
CA PHE A 47 5.30 26.31 -3.57
C PHE A 47 5.18 25.92 -2.10
N ASP A 48 4.02 26.20 -1.53
CA ASP A 48 3.71 25.83 -0.16
C ASP A 48 3.22 24.38 -0.12
N GLY A 49 3.98 23.50 0.53
CA GLY A 49 3.53 22.14 0.83
C GLY A 49 2.27 22.20 1.72
N PRO A 50 1.12 21.72 1.23
CA PRO A 50 -0.16 21.93 1.89
C PRO A 50 -0.28 21.02 3.13
N PRO A 51 -0.51 21.55 4.34
CA PRO A 51 -0.82 20.70 5.49
C PRO A 51 -2.19 20.04 5.38
N PHE A 52 -2.35 18.90 6.05
CA PHE A 52 -3.66 18.29 6.26
C PHE A 52 -4.54 19.14 7.17
N ALA A 53 -5.80 19.32 6.80
CA ALA A 53 -6.80 20.04 7.59
C ALA A 53 -7.49 19.15 8.63
N THR A 54 -6.72 18.43 9.46
CA THR A 54 -7.23 17.38 10.38
C THR A 54 -7.04 17.67 11.86
N GLY A 55 -6.34 18.75 12.22
CA GLY A 55 -6.06 19.06 13.61
C GLY A 55 -5.35 20.39 13.79
N LYS A 56 -5.05 20.74 15.04
CA LYS A 56 -4.30 21.96 15.39
C LYS A 56 -2.83 21.87 15.00
N PRO A 57 -2.16 23.00 14.70
CA PRO A 57 -0.74 22.99 14.38
C PRO A 57 0.12 22.59 15.60
N HIS A 58 1.11 21.72 15.39
CA HIS A 58 2.13 21.37 16.38
C HIS A 58 3.51 21.97 16.01
N TYR A 59 4.52 21.82 16.86
CA TYR A 59 5.85 22.40 16.67
C TYR A 59 6.51 22.10 15.31
N GLY A 60 6.30 20.90 14.75
CA GLY A 60 6.75 20.60 13.37
C GLY A 60 6.17 21.53 12.30
N HIS A 61 4.90 21.92 12.41
CA HIS A 61 4.26 22.88 11.50
C HIS A 61 4.83 24.29 11.67
N LEU A 62 5.10 24.69 12.92
CA LEU A 62 5.71 25.99 13.23
C LEU A 62 7.13 26.06 12.64
N LEU A 63 7.95 25.02 12.82
CA LEU A 63 9.29 24.95 12.24
C LEU A 63 9.26 25.10 10.71
N ALA A 64 8.43 24.30 10.03
CA ALA A 64 8.31 24.38 8.58
C ALA A 64 7.79 25.74 8.11
N GLY A 65 6.80 26.30 8.81
CA GLY A 65 6.24 27.63 8.54
C GLY A 65 7.28 28.75 8.69
N THR A 66 8.09 28.72 9.75
CA THR A 66 9.17 29.67 10.00
C THR A 66 10.21 29.65 8.88
N ILE A 67 10.68 28.46 8.47
CA ILE A 67 11.67 28.36 7.38
C ILE A 67 11.10 28.94 6.08
N LYS A 68 9.85 28.59 5.73
CA LYS A 68 9.16 29.07 4.53
C LYS A 68 8.98 30.60 4.54
N ASP A 69 8.66 31.18 5.69
CA ASP A 69 8.54 32.63 5.84
C ASP A 69 9.90 33.35 5.74
N VAL A 70 10.94 32.84 6.41
CA VAL A 70 12.29 33.41 6.36
C VAL A 70 12.82 33.45 4.93
N VAL A 71 12.72 32.34 4.19
CA VAL A 71 13.20 32.25 2.80
C VAL A 71 12.45 33.23 1.89
N THR A 72 11.12 33.29 1.99
CA THR A 72 10.31 34.14 1.11
C THR A 72 10.46 35.62 1.44
N ARG A 73 10.63 35.99 2.72
CA ARG A 73 10.99 37.35 3.14
C ARG A 73 12.37 37.76 2.64
N HIS A 74 13.35 36.86 2.71
CA HIS A 74 14.70 37.12 2.20
C HIS A 74 14.70 37.31 0.67
N ALA A 75 13.98 36.48 -0.08
CA ALA A 75 13.83 36.66 -1.52
C ALA A 75 13.20 38.04 -1.86
N HIS A 76 12.16 38.43 -1.13
CA HIS A 76 11.54 39.74 -1.30
C HIS A 76 12.50 40.90 -0.98
N SER A 77 13.23 40.83 0.13
CA SER A 77 14.17 41.89 0.53
C SER A 77 15.39 42.00 -0.40
N THR A 78 15.73 40.93 -1.12
CA THR A 78 16.79 40.92 -2.15
C THR A 78 16.28 41.32 -3.53
N GLY A 79 15.05 41.82 -3.64
CA GLY A 79 14.54 42.45 -4.86
C GLY A 79 13.70 41.56 -5.76
N HIS A 80 13.10 40.48 -5.24
CA HIS A 80 12.20 39.62 -6.00
C HIS A 80 10.73 39.91 -5.71
N HIS A 81 9.87 39.59 -6.68
CA HIS A 81 8.44 39.37 -6.44
C HIS A 81 8.24 37.92 -5.98
N VAL A 82 7.46 37.72 -4.92
CA VAL A 82 7.29 36.38 -4.31
C VAL A 82 5.82 36.13 -4.04
N GLU A 83 5.12 35.41 -4.91
CA GLU A 83 3.75 34.97 -4.62
C GLU A 83 3.75 33.93 -3.48
N ARG A 84 2.85 34.10 -2.50
CA ARG A 84 2.76 33.23 -1.31
C ARG A 84 1.32 32.85 -1.05
N ARG A 85 0.91 31.68 -1.55
CA ARG A 85 -0.46 31.17 -1.39
C ARG A 85 -0.47 29.97 -0.46
N PHE A 86 -1.35 29.99 0.53
CA PHE A 86 -1.54 28.88 1.45
C PHE A 86 -2.31 27.76 0.75
N GLY A 87 -1.84 26.53 0.90
CA GLY A 87 -2.49 25.34 0.38
C GLY A 87 -3.11 24.50 1.48
N TRP A 88 -4.21 23.81 1.19
CA TRP A 88 -4.80 22.81 2.09
C TRP A 88 -4.92 21.46 1.40
N ASP A 89 -4.37 20.43 2.05
CA ASP A 89 -4.66 19.06 1.68
C ASP A 89 -5.89 18.62 2.46
N THR A 90 -6.99 18.51 1.74
CA THR A 90 -8.33 18.37 2.29
C THR A 90 -8.95 17.00 2.08
N HIS A 91 -8.26 16.08 1.41
CA HIS A 91 -8.79 14.78 1.02
C HIS A 91 -8.06 13.61 1.69
N GLY A 92 -8.62 12.41 1.55
CA GLY A 92 -7.95 11.18 1.86
C GLY A 92 -8.02 10.74 3.32
N LEU A 93 -7.25 9.70 3.61
CA LEU A 93 -7.35 8.92 4.83
C LEU A 93 -7.22 9.75 6.13
N PRO A 94 -6.33 10.75 6.25
CA PRO A 94 -6.24 11.53 7.49
C PRO A 94 -7.55 12.20 7.90
N VAL A 95 -8.30 12.75 6.94
CA VAL A 95 -9.59 13.41 7.19
C VAL A 95 -10.67 12.38 7.47
N GLU A 96 -10.75 11.34 6.63
CA GLU A 96 -11.73 10.26 6.82
C GLU A 96 -11.54 9.53 8.15
N HIS A 97 -10.30 9.34 8.62
CA HIS A 97 -10.03 8.66 9.90
C HIS A 97 -10.55 9.45 11.11
N GLU A 98 -10.42 10.76 11.10
CA GLU A 98 -10.97 11.61 12.18
C GLU A 98 -12.50 11.62 12.16
N ILE A 99 -13.11 11.58 10.97
CA ILE A 99 -14.57 11.41 10.82
C ILE A 99 -15.00 10.01 11.25
N ASP A 100 -14.24 8.96 10.89
CA ASP A 100 -14.52 7.59 11.28
C ASP A 100 -14.57 7.45 12.81
N LYS A 101 -13.62 8.08 13.52
CA LYS A 101 -13.64 8.13 15.00
C LYS A 101 -14.84 8.91 15.53
N THR A 102 -15.11 10.09 14.97
CA THR A 102 -16.17 10.99 15.46
C THR A 102 -17.56 10.38 15.28
N LEU A 103 -17.80 9.69 14.16
CA LEU A 103 -19.06 9.06 13.82
C LEU A 103 -19.10 7.56 14.18
N ASN A 104 -18.04 7.03 14.79
CA ASN A 104 -17.90 5.62 15.14
C ASN A 104 -18.11 4.66 13.95
N ILE A 105 -17.57 5.02 12.79
CA ILE A 105 -17.61 4.22 11.56
C ILE A 105 -16.59 3.09 11.67
N LYS A 106 -17.07 1.85 11.62
CA LYS A 106 -16.22 0.66 11.72
C LYS A 106 -15.86 0.10 10.36
N GLY A 107 -16.68 0.34 9.33
CA GLY A 107 -16.39 -0.13 7.98
C GLY A 107 -17.34 0.37 6.90
N LYS A 108 -17.24 -0.25 5.72
CA LYS A 108 -18.02 0.12 4.52
C LYS A 108 -19.52 0.11 4.76
N ALA A 109 -20.03 -0.89 5.49
CA ALA A 109 -21.47 -1.00 5.79
C ALA A 109 -22.01 0.22 6.53
N ASP A 110 -21.27 0.78 7.50
CA ASP A 110 -21.69 1.95 8.26
C ASP A 110 -21.74 3.20 7.39
N VAL A 111 -20.75 3.39 6.51
CA VAL A 111 -20.75 4.51 5.55
C VAL A 111 -21.91 4.40 4.58
N MET A 112 -22.17 3.21 4.05
CA MET A 112 -23.30 2.99 3.14
C MET A 112 -24.65 3.20 3.84
N ALA A 113 -24.78 2.82 5.12
CA ALA A 113 -25.98 3.05 5.92
C ALA A 113 -26.19 4.54 6.24
N LEU A 114 -25.11 5.29 6.50
CA LEU A 114 -25.15 6.73 6.71
C LEU A 114 -25.52 7.49 5.41
N GLY A 115 -24.96 7.02 4.29
CA GLY A 115 -24.98 7.70 2.99
C GLY A 115 -23.64 8.38 2.70
N ILE A 116 -23.09 8.18 1.50
CA ILE A 116 -21.82 8.77 1.06
C ILE A 116 -21.88 10.30 1.08
N ASP A 117 -23.02 10.88 0.69
CA ASP A 117 -23.28 12.31 0.71
C ASP A 117 -23.12 12.91 2.13
N LYS A 118 -23.72 12.28 3.15
CA LYS A 118 -23.63 12.74 4.54
C LYS A 118 -22.23 12.53 5.12
N TYR A 119 -21.60 11.40 4.79
CA TYR A 119 -20.22 11.13 5.20
C TYR A 119 -19.25 12.18 4.63
N ASN A 120 -19.33 12.45 3.33
CA ASN A 120 -18.48 13.44 2.66
C ASN A 120 -18.79 14.87 3.12
N ALA A 121 -20.04 15.19 3.46
CA ALA A 121 -20.39 16.46 4.09
C ALA A 121 -19.70 16.65 5.45
N ALA A 122 -19.63 15.61 6.28
CA ALA A 122 -18.91 15.66 7.56
C ALA A 122 -17.39 15.86 7.35
N CYS A 123 -16.80 15.17 6.37
CA CYS A 123 -15.39 15.39 5.97
C CYS A 123 -15.13 16.82 5.49
N ARG A 124 -16.07 17.41 4.75
CA ARG A 124 -15.97 18.81 4.28
C ARG A 124 -16.02 19.80 5.45
N GLU A 125 -16.86 19.54 6.46
CA GLU A 125 -17.04 20.44 7.60
C GLU A 125 -15.79 20.52 8.50
N ILE A 126 -15.18 19.37 8.83
CA ILE A 126 -14.00 19.33 9.71
C ILE A 126 -12.80 20.08 9.10
N VAL A 127 -12.64 19.99 7.78
CA VAL A 127 -11.62 20.73 7.02
C VAL A 127 -11.77 22.24 7.17
N MET A 128 -12.99 22.75 7.06
CA MET A 128 -13.26 24.19 7.17
C MET A 128 -13.02 24.70 8.58
N ARG A 129 -13.33 23.89 9.60
CA ARG A 129 -13.10 24.21 11.01
C ARG A 129 -11.61 24.42 11.31
N TYR A 130 -10.75 23.45 10.97
CA TYR A 130 -9.33 23.55 11.26
C TYR A 130 -8.61 24.61 10.41
N ALA A 131 -9.11 24.89 9.19
CA ALA A 131 -8.55 25.95 8.38
C ALA A 131 -8.63 27.34 9.07
N GLY A 132 -9.71 27.58 9.83
CA GLY A 132 -9.86 28.80 10.64
C GLY A 132 -8.84 28.87 11.78
N GLU A 133 -8.74 27.82 12.59
CA GLU A 133 -7.81 27.79 13.75
C GLU A 133 -6.33 27.95 13.35
N TRP A 134 -5.96 27.42 12.18
CA TRP A 134 -4.61 27.59 11.66
C TRP A 134 -4.30 29.02 11.24
N LYS A 135 -5.26 29.74 10.68
CA LYS A 135 -5.06 31.14 10.27
C LYS A 135 -4.58 31.98 11.46
N ASP A 136 -5.25 31.85 12.60
CA ASP A 136 -4.92 32.59 13.82
C ASP A 136 -3.50 32.25 14.32
N THR A 137 -3.13 30.97 14.30
CA THR A 137 -1.81 30.53 14.77
C THR A 137 -0.70 30.99 13.81
N VAL A 138 -0.93 30.90 12.50
CA VAL A 138 0.04 31.30 11.47
C VAL A 138 0.24 32.81 11.48
N GLU A 139 -0.83 33.59 11.67
CA GLU A 139 -0.74 35.03 11.83
C GLU A 139 0.01 35.39 13.13
N ARG A 140 -0.26 34.71 14.24
CA ARG A 140 0.44 34.95 15.51
C ARG A 140 1.94 34.65 15.42
N MET A 141 2.34 33.67 14.61
CA MET A 141 3.74 33.37 14.31
C MET A 141 4.41 34.45 13.42
N GLY A 142 3.61 35.32 12.80
CA GLY A 142 4.10 36.39 11.93
C GLY A 142 4.40 35.94 10.49
N ARG A 143 3.92 34.76 10.07
CA ARG A 143 4.14 34.27 8.70
C ARG A 143 3.25 34.99 7.70
N TRP A 144 3.86 35.64 6.71
CA TRP A 144 3.13 36.34 5.65
C TRP A 144 2.79 35.39 4.50
N ILE A 145 1.51 35.00 4.43
CA ILE A 145 0.99 34.11 3.42
C ILE A 145 -0.50 34.37 3.17
N ASP A 146 -0.94 34.23 1.93
CA ASP A 146 -2.31 34.47 1.52
C ASP A 146 -3.21 33.25 1.80
N PHE A 147 -4.16 33.43 2.72
CA PHE A 147 -5.22 32.47 3.03
C PHE A 147 -6.50 32.70 2.22
N GLU A 148 -6.70 33.89 1.65
CA GLU A 148 -7.91 34.29 0.94
C GLU A 148 -7.95 33.69 -0.47
N SER A 149 -6.87 33.83 -1.23
CA SER A 149 -6.72 33.23 -2.56
C SER A 149 -6.02 31.86 -2.56
N GLY A 150 -5.85 31.28 -1.37
CA GLY A 150 -5.24 29.96 -1.17
C GLY A 150 -5.98 28.86 -1.95
N TYR A 151 -5.32 27.72 -2.14
CA TYR A 151 -5.89 26.58 -2.85
C TYR A 151 -6.29 25.47 -1.86
N LYS A 152 -7.33 24.73 -2.19
CA LYS A 152 -7.76 23.54 -1.44
C LYS A 152 -7.99 22.39 -2.40
N THR A 153 -7.56 21.18 -2.04
CA THR A 153 -7.70 20.02 -2.95
C THR A 153 -9.15 19.66 -3.27
N LEU A 154 -10.11 20.02 -2.40
CA LEU A 154 -11.56 19.85 -2.62
C LEU A 154 -12.19 20.84 -3.60
N GLN A 155 -11.46 21.85 -4.10
CA GLN A 155 -12.01 22.81 -5.05
C GLN A 155 -12.20 22.14 -6.43
N PRO A 156 -13.36 22.30 -7.09
CA PRO A 156 -13.62 21.68 -8.39
C PRO A 156 -12.55 21.97 -9.44
N THR A 157 -12.01 23.20 -9.48
CA THR A 157 -10.94 23.59 -10.41
C THR A 157 -9.61 22.86 -10.15
N PHE A 158 -9.31 22.57 -8.89
CA PHE A 158 -8.15 21.76 -8.50
C PHE A 158 -8.36 20.30 -8.91
N MET A 159 -9.53 19.74 -8.59
CA MET A 159 -9.91 18.37 -8.94
C MET A 159 -9.93 18.15 -10.47
N GLU A 160 -10.44 19.12 -11.23
CA GLU A 160 -10.43 19.10 -12.70
C GLU A 160 -9.00 19.16 -13.25
N SER A 161 -8.10 19.94 -12.64
CA SER A 161 -6.68 19.93 -13.00
C SER A 161 -6.04 18.55 -12.74
N VAL A 162 -6.43 17.88 -11.65
CA VAL A 162 -6.00 16.48 -11.36
C VAL A 162 -6.55 15.52 -12.40
N TRP A 163 -7.80 15.67 -12.84
CA TRP A 163 -8.38 14.89 -13.95
C TRP A 163 -7.61 15.11 -15.25
N TRP A 164 -7.25 16.35 -15.56
CA TRP A 164 -6.42 16.65 -16.71
C TRP A 164 -5.04 15.97 -16.62
N VAL A 165 -4.34 16.07 -15.49
CA VAL A 165 -3.04 15.38 -15.28
C VAL A 165 -3.19 13.87 -15.46
N PHE A 166 -4.23 13.27 -14.87
CA PHE A 166 -4.53 11.86 -15.03
C PHE A 166 -4.79 11.49 -16.50
N GLY A 167 -5.57 12.31 -17.21
CA GLY A 167 -5.80 12.19 -18.65
C GLY A 167 -4.52 12.22 -19.48
N GLN A 168 -3.59 13.13 -19.15
CA GLN A 168 -2.29 13.20 -19.81
C GLN A 168 -1.43 11.96 -19.57
N LEU A 169 -1.54 11.33 -18.39
CA LEU A 169 -0.89 10.04 -18.12
C LEU A 169 -1.58 8.89 -18.87
N TRP A 170 -2.91 8.93 -18.94
CA TRP A 170 -3.72 7.96 -19.67
C TRP A 170 -3.39 7.95 -21.17
N GLU A 171 -3.39 9.12 -21.82
CA GLU A 171 -3.03 9.29 -23.24
C GLU A 171 -1.61 8.80 -23.56
N LYS A 172 -0.69 8.90 -22.59
CA LYS A 172 0.70 8.43 -22.71
C LYS A 172 0.89 6.96 -22.34
N ASN A 173 -0.20 6.20 -22.15
CA ASN A 173 -0.20 4.79 -21.73
C ASN A 173 0.62 4.54 -20.44
N GLN A 174 0.66 5.55 -19.55
CA GLN A 174 1.35 5.47 -18.27
C GLN A 174 0.46 4.93 -17.15
N VAL A 175 -0.85 4.88 -17.36
CA VAL A 175 -1.81 4.35 -16.40
C VAL A 175 -2.20 2.94 -16.82
N TYR A 176 -2.18 2.00 -15.88
CA TYR A 176 -2.67 0.66 -16.11
C TYR A 176 -3.38 0.12 -14.87
N ARG A 177 -4.30 -0.81 -15.09
CA ARG A 177 -4.91 -1.57 -14.00
C ARG A 177 -4.03 -2.78 -13.73
N GLY A 178 -3.65 -2.96 -12.47
CA GLY A 178 -2.89 -4.11 -12.01
C GLY A 178 -3.44 -4.60 -10.69
N LEU A 179 -2.67 -5.47 -10.05
CA LEU A 179 -3.00 -5.99 -8.74
C LEU A 179 -1.95 -5.56 -7.74
N ARG A 180 -2.43 -5.36 -6.52
CA ARG A 180 -1.55 -5.20 -5.37
C ARG A 180 -2.02 -6.11 -4.27
N VAL A 181 -1.10 -6.88 -3.72
CA VAL A 181 -1.34 -7.58 -2.48
C VAL A 181 -1.31 -6.54 -1.36
N MET A 182 -2.43 -6.39 -0.67
CA MET A 182 -2.60 -5.42 0.40
C MET A 182 -3.16 -6.10 1.65
N PRO A 183 -2.85 -5.59 2.86
CA PRO A 183 -3.56 -6.00 4.05
C PRO A 183 -5.04 -5.65 3.88
N TYR A 184 -5.91 -6.58 4.23
CA TYR A 184 -7.34 -6.49 3.95
C TYR A 184 -8.14 -6.92 5.17
N SER A 185 -9.09 -6.08 5.56
CA SER A 185 -10.02 -6.38 6.65
C SER A 185 -11.26 -7.06 6.09
N THR A 186 -11.42 -8.34 6.42
CA THR A 186 -12.61 -9.15 6.10
C THR A 186 -13.84 -8.68 6.86
N GLY A 187 -13.68 -8.24 8.11
CA GLY A 187 -14.79 -7.68 8.91
C GLY A 187 -15.29 -6.33 8.39
N CYS A 188 -14.42 -5.54 7.75
CA CYS A 188 -14.76 -4.23 7.20
C CYS A 188 -14.94 -4.23 5.68
N THR A 189 -14.66 -5.35 5.00
CA THR A 189 -14.70 -5.53 3.53
C THR A 189 -13.90 -4.48 2.75
N THR A 190 -12.69 -4.16 3.22
CA THR A 190 -11.87 -3.08 2.64
C THR A 190 -10.36 -3.31 2.82
N PRO A 191 -9.52 -2.93 1.85
CA PRO A 191 -8.08 -2.89 2.04
C PRO A 191 -7.68 -1.81 3.06
N LEU A 192 -6.61 -2.08 3.80
CA LEU A 192 -6.01 -1.16 4.76
C LEU A 192 -4.67 -0.64 4.25
N SER A 193 -4.23 0.51 4.76
CA SER A 193 -2.86 0.97 4.58
C SER A 193 -1.88 0.15 5.43
N ASN A 194 -0.60 0.16 5.07
CA ASN A 194 0.45 -0.48 5.89
C ASN A 194 0.53 0.14 7.30
N PHE A 195 0.19 1.42 7.44
CA PHE A 195 0.12 2.09 8.74
C PHE A 195 -1.03 1.52 9.58
N GLU A 196 -2.24 1.43 9.03
CA GLU A 196 -3.42 0.85 9.72
C GLU A 196 -3.22 -0.63 10.06
N ALA A 197 -2.56 -1.41 9.20
CA ALA A 197 -2.20 -2.80 9.49
C ALA A 197 -1.13 -2.91 10.60
N GLY A 198 -0.40 -1.82 10.86
CA GLY A 198 0.60 -1.65 11.91
C GLY A 198 0.03 -1.40 13.31
N GLU A 199 -1.23 -0.94 13.42
CA GLU A 199 -1.77 -0.38 14.66
C GLU A 199 -2.13 -1.43 15.72
N ASP A 200 -2.52 -2.65 15.31
CA ASP A 200 -3.04 -3.68 16.21
C ASP A 200 -2.42 -5.05 15.92
N TYR A 201 -1.24 -5.27 16.48
CA TYR A 201 -0.59 -6.58 16.50
C TYR A 201 -0.90 -7.30 17.79
N ARG A 202 -1.30 -8.57 17.67
CA ARG A 202 -1.65 -9.42 18.81
C ARG A 202 -0.95 -10.77 18.69
N ASP A 203 -0.60 -11.33 19.84
CA ASP A 203 -0.15 -12.72 19.88
C ASP A 203 -1.34 -13.64 19.59
N THR A 204 -1.23 -14.41 18.51
CA THR A 204 -2.24 -15.39 18.10
C THR A 204 -1.63 -16.77 18.04
N ARG A 205 -2.48 -17.78 18.27
CA ARG A 205 -2.14 -19.18 18.06
C ARG A 205 -2.62 -19.61 16.68
N ASP A 206 -1.70 -19.81 15.76
CA ASP A 206 -1.99 -20.30 14.40
C ASP A 206 -1.49 -21.73 14.20
N PRO A 207 -2.18 -22.53 13.36
CA PRO A 207 -1.68 -23.83 12.95
C PRO A 207 -0.45 -23.65 12.07
N THR A 208 0.52 -24.53 12.24
CA THR A 208 1.68 -24.68 11.35
C THR A 208 1.62 -26.07 10.74
N VAL A 209 1.81 -26.13 9.42
CA VAL A 209 1.80 -27.39 8.68
C VAL A 209 3.02 -27.50 7.80
N THR A 210 3.61 -28.70 7.78
CA THR A 210 4.60 -29.09 6.77
C THR A 210 3.91 -30.02 5.80
N VAL A 211 3.91 -29.66 4.52
CA VAL A 211 3.21 -30.36 3.45
C VAL A 211 4.21 -30.91 2.46
N ALA A 212 3.97 -32.15 2.01
CA ALA A 212 4.75 -32.83 1.00
C ALA A 212 4.22 -32.57 -0.41
N PHE A 213 5.13 -32.23 -1.32
CA PHE A 213 4.89 -32.02 -2.74
C PHE A 213 5.74 -33.03 -3.53
N PRO A 214 5.19 -34.18 -3.93
CA PRO A 214 5.95 -35.18 -4.68
C PRO A 214 6.41 -34.64 -6.01
N LEU A 215 7.63 -34.99 -6.41
CA LEU A 215 8.13 -34.68 -7.74
C LEU A 215 7.41 -35.52 -8.79
N VAL A 216 7.17 -34.93 -9.96
CA VAL A 216 6.58 -35.65 -11.11
C VAL A 216 7.53 -36.72 -11.62
N ASP A 217 8.82 -36.37 -11.74
CA ASP A 217 9.83 -37.26 -12.34
C ASP A 217 10.43 -38.26 -11.32
N ASP A 218 10.27 -38.01 -10.01
CA ASP A 218 10.62 -38.95 -8.92
C ASP A 218 9.52 -38.97 -7.85
N PRO A 219 8.43 -39.73 -8.07
CA PRO A 219 7.28 -39.78 -7.15
C PRO A 219 7.62 -40.30 -5.75
N SER A 220 8.78 -40.95 -5.56
CA SER A 220 9.25 -41.40 -4.24
C SER A 220 9.82 -40.26 -3.39
N THR A 221 10.01 -39.08 -3.99
CA THR A 221 10.65 -37.92 -3.37
C THR A 221 9.70 -36.74 -3.35
N SER A 222 9.56 -36.11 -2.18
CA SER A 222 8.75 -34.91 -1.99
C SER A 222 9.57 -33.72 -1.53
N LEU A 223 9.29 -32.56 -2.11
CA LEU A 223 9.69 -31.26 -1.57
C LEU A 223 8.81 -30.97 -0.35
N LEU A 224 9.40 -30.51 0.74
CA LEU A 224 8.64 -30.17 1.95
C LEU A 224 8.55 -28.67 2.11
N ALA A 225 7.33 -28.13 2.07
CA ALA A 225 7.08 -26.71 2.32
C ALA A 225 6.34 -26.53 3.65
N TRP A 226 6.63 -25.43 4.33
CA TRP A 226 6.02 -25.09 5.62
C TRP A 226 5.18 -23.82 5.50
N THR A 227 4.01 -23.79 6.15
CA THR A 227 3.15 -22.61 6.20
C THR A 227 2.39 -22.48 7.52
N THR A 228 2.07 -21.23 7.88
CA THR A 228 1.17 -20.82 8.97
C THR A 228 -0.24 -20.49 8.47
N THR A 229 -0.48 -20.50 7.16
CA THR A 229 -1.73 -20.09 6.53
C THR A 229 -2.28 -21.19 5.60
N PRO A 230 -2.78 -22.32 6.15
CA PRO A 230 -3.32 -23.42 5.35
C PRO A 230 -4.38 -22.99 4.32
N TYR A 231 -5.21 -21.99 4.63
CA TYR A 231 -6.21 -21.42 3.71
C TYR A 231 -5.64 -20.91 2.37
N THR A 232 -4.33 -20.65 2.28
CA THR A 232 -3.68 -20.22 1.02
C THR A 232 -3.22 -21.38 0.14
N LEU A 233 -3.23 -22.62 0.65
CA LEU A 233 -2.76 -23.81 -0.06
C LEU A 233 -3.59 -24.16 -1.32
N PRO A 234 -4.93 -23.96 -1.36
CA PRO A 234 -5.70 -24.11 -2.59
C PRO A 234 -5.21 -23.23 -3.75
N SER A 235 -4.56 -22.09 -3.46
CA SER A 235 -4.04 -21.14 -4.44
C SER A 235 -2.55 -21.32 -4.74
N ASN A 236 -1.98 -22.50 -4.45
CA ASN A 236 -0.59 -22.82 -4.76
C ASN A 236 -0.33 -22.76 -6.27
N LEU A 237 0.71 -22.04 -6.69
CA LEU A 237 1.20 -22.04 -8.07
C LEU A 237 2.70 -22.36 -8.20
N GLY A 238 3.44 -22.41 -7.10
CA GLY A 238 4.87 -22.72 -7.14
C GLY A 238 5.46 -23.05 -5.77
N LEU A 239 6.73 -23.45 -5.78
CA LEU A 239 7.55 -23.60 -4.58
C LEU A 239 8.83 -22.79 -4.75
N CYS A 240 9.13 -21.86 -3.86
CA CYS A 240 10.34 -21.04 -3.97
C CYS A 240 11.48 -21.59 -3.11
N VAL A 241 12.68 -21.63 -3.69
CA VAL A 241 13.94 -21.94 -3.01
C VAL A 241 14.93 -20.79 -3.10
N HIS A 242 15.88 -20.72 -2.18
CA HIS A 242 17.00 -19.79 -2.30
C HIS A 242 18.04 -20.37 -3.29
N PRO A 243 18.48 -19.62 -4.32
CA PRO A 243 19.37 -20.16 -5.35
C PRO A 243 20.73 -20.64 -4.82
N ASP A 244 21.28 -19.95 -3.81
CA ASP A 244 22.60 -20.24 -3.24
C ASP A 244 22.61 -21.27 -2.10
N PHE A 245 21.44 -21.68 -1.61
CA PHE A 245 21.38 -22.65 -0.52
C PHE A 245 21.57 -24.08 -1.04
N THR A 246 22.09 -24.94 -0.15
CA THR A 246 22.22 -26.37 -0.41
C THR A 246 21.12 -27.13 0.32
N TYR A 247 20.25 -27.75 -0.47
CA TYR A 247 19.16 -28.59 0.00
C TYR A 247 19.64 -30.04 0.09
N ILE A 248 19.10 -30.80 1.05
CA ILE A 248 19.45 -32.20 1.25
C ILE A 248 18.27 -33.09 0.91
N LYS A 249 18.55 -34.23 0.28
CA LYS A 249 17.61 -35.34 0.14
C LYS A 249 17.83 -36.29 1.30
N ILE A 250 16.79 -36.56 2.06
CA ILE A 250 16.80 -37.56 3.14
C ILE A 250 15.82 -38.68 2.80
N HIS A 251 16.09 -39.88 3.30
CA HIS A 251 15.15 -41.00 3.31
C HIS A 251 14.62 -41.15 4.74
N ASP A 252 13.32 -40.95 4.92
CA ASP A 252 12.62 -41.08 6.19
C ASP A 252 12.18 -42.54 6.38
N PHE A 253 12.67 -43.20 7.42
CA PHE A 253 12.42 -44.63 7.64
C PHE A 253 11.01 -44.92 8.17
N GLU A 254 10.38 -43.96 8.87
CA GLU A 254 9.03 -44.12 9.42
C GLU A 254 7.99 -44.14 8.29
N ARG A 255 8.15 -43.24 7.32
CA ARG A 255 7.23 -43.08 6.17
C ARG A 255 7.68 -43.85 4.94
N ASN A 256 8.91 -44.36 4.93
CA ASN A 256 9.54 -45.00 3.77
C ASN A 256 9.47 -44.11 2.52
N GLN A 257 9.78 -42.82 2.66
CA GLN A 257 9.71 -41.80 1.61
C GLN A 257 10.94 -40.89 1.64
N ASN A 258 11.25 -40.27 0.50
CA ASN A 258 12.34 -39.31 0.44
C ASN A 258 11.82 -37.87 0.57
N PHE A 259 12.54 -37.02 1.31
CA PHE A 259 12.20 -35.62 1.51
C PHE A 259 13.35 -34.70 1.13
N ILE A 260 13.01 -33.52 0.59
CA ILE A 260 13.96 -32.45 0.28
C ILE A 260 13.63 -31.22 1.13
N LEU A 261 14.64 -30.72 1.84
CA LEU A 261 14.59 -29.54 2.70
C LEU A 261 16.00 -29.00 3.00
N LEU A 262 16.11 -27.85 3.66
CA LEU A 262 17.39 -27.36 4.17
C LEU A 262 17.88 -28.13 5.39
N GLU A 263 19.17 -28.45 5.40
CA GLU A 263 19.81 -29.19 6.50
C GLU A 263 19.70 -28.46 7.85
N ASN A 264 19.85 -27.13 7.85
CA ASN A 264 19.73 -26.30 9.05
C ASN A 264 18.31 -26.32 9.66
N LEU A 265 17.30 -26.70 8.88
CA LEU A 265 15.88 -26.67 9.25
C LEU A 265 15.30 -28.07 9.50
N LEU A 266 16.14 -29.09 9.63
CA LEU A 266 15.72 -30.45 10.01
C LEU A 266 14.90 -30.46 11.31
N GLY A 267 15.16 -29.51 12.22
CA GLY A 267 14.45 -29.34 13.49
C GLY A 267 12.93 -29.15 13.35
N THR A 268 12.45 -28.68 12.20
CA THR A 268 11.02 -28.47 11.90
C THR A 268 10.25 -29.79 11.83
N ILE A 269 10.91 -30.88 11.48
CA ILE A 269 10.31 -32.23 11.37
C ILE A 269 10.84 -33.12 12.49
N TYR A 270 12.17 -33.11 12.69
CA TYR A 270 12.86 -33.94 13.65
C TYR A 270 13.28 -33.10 14.86
N LYS A 271 12.42 -33.07 15.88
CA LYS A 271 12.62 -32.23 17.10
C LYS A 271 13.98 -32.36 17.77
N GLU A 272 14.66 -33.51 17.64
CA GLU A 272 16.03 -33.72 18.14
C GLU A 272 17.09 -32.84 17.46
N TYR A 273 16.79 -32.29 16.28
CA TYR A 273 17.64 -31.34 15.54
C TYR A 273 17.22 -29.87 15.76
N ALA A 274 16.28 -29.60 16.67
CA ALA A 274 15.82 -28.23 16.95
C ALA A 274 16.97 -27.35 17.50
N GLY A 275 17.08 -26.12 16.97
CA GLY A 275 18.13 -25.17 17.35
C GLY A 275 19.54 -25.53 16.85
N GLY A 276 19.64 -26.32 15.77
CA GLY A 276 20.91 -26.66 15.13
C GLY A 276 21.78 -27.67 15.89
N LYS A 277 21.26 -28.26 16.97
CA LYS A 277 21.96 -29.28 17.76
C LYS A 277 21.98 -30.59 16.96
N LYS A 278 23.15 -31.19 16.81
CA LYS A 278 23.25 -32.60 16.36
C LYS A 278 23.06 -33.50 17.58
N PRO A 279 22.18 -34.53 17.52
CA PRO A 279 22.02 -35.47 18.63
C PRO A 279 23.34 -36.15 18.96
N ASP A 280 23.62 -36.35 20.26
CA ASP A 280 24.84 -37.00 20.73
C ASP A 280 24.68 -38.51 20.56
N PRO A 281 25.44 -39.16 19.66
CA PRO A 281 25.29 -40.59 19.37
C PRO A 281 25.47 -41.48 20.60
N LYS A 282 26.15 -41.00 21.65
CA LYS A 282 26.42 -41.76 22.88
C LYS A 282 25.32 -41.66 23.94
N LYS A 283 24.45 -40.64 23.86
CA LYS A 283 23.38 -40.42 24.86
C LYS A 283 22.00 -40.90 24.41
N ASP A 284 21.71 -40.87 23.10
CA ASP A 284 20.33 -40.98 22.64
C ASP A 284 19.85 -42.39 22.24
N GLN A 285 20.74 -43.40 22.14
CA GLN A 285 20.45 -44.85 21.89
C GLN A 285 19.21 -45.18 21.02
N LYS A 286 18.85 -44.31 20.07
CA LYS A 286 17.68 -44.46 19.21
C LYS A 286 18.15 -44.72 17.80
N GLU A 287 17.42 -45.60 17.10
CA GLU A 287 17.63 -45.81 15.69
C GLU A 287 17.50 -44.49 14.92
N PRO A 288 18.34 -44.24 13.91
CA PRO A 288 18.29 -43.00 13.13
C PRO A 288 16.93 -42.89 12.44
N LYS A 289 16.23 -41.77 12.60
CA LYS A 289 14.91 -41.55 11.99
C LYS A 289 14.96 -41.37 10.46
N PHE A 290 16.12 -40.94 9.95
CA PHE A 290 16.33 -40.74 8.53
C PHE A 290 17.80 -40.97 8.15
N LYS A 291 18.06 -41.06 6.85
CA LYS A 291 19.41 -41.10 6.25
C LYS A 291 19.53 -40.06 5.14
N LYS A 292 20.61 -39.27 5.13
CA LYS A 292 20.94 -38.40 3.99
C LYS A 292 21.33 -39.24 2.78
N VAL A 293 20.66 -39.03 1.66
CA VAL A 293 20.84 -39.78 0.41
C VAL A 293 21.28 -38.91 -0.78
N GLY A 294 21.29 -37.58 -0.63
CA GLY A 294 21.78 -36.66 -1.65
C GLY A 294 21.74 -35.19 -1.23
N SER A 295 22.20 -34.31 -2.12
CA SER A 295 22.13 -32.85 -1.95
C SER A 295 22.07 -32.15 -3.30
N PHE A 296 21.43 -30.98 -3.33
CA PHE A 296 21.21 -30.16 -4.53
C PHE A 296 21.44 -28.68 -4.20
N GLN A 297 21.96 -27.92 -5.17
CA GLN A 297 21.95 -26.45 -5.06
C GLN A 297 20.57 -25.94 -5.46
N GLY A 298 20.06 -24.92 -4.76
CA GLY A 298 18.72 -24.38 -5.03
C GLY A 298 18.54 -23.93 -6.48
N LYS A 299 19.57 -23.33 -7.09
CA LYS A 299 19.57 -22.96 -8.52
C LYS A 299 19.35 -24.15 -9.47
N ASP A 300 19.81 -25.34 -9.10
CA ASP A 300 19.70 -26.55 -9.93
C ASP A 300 18.30 -27.21 -9.78
N MET A 301 17.54 -26.80 -8.76
CA MET A 301 16.18 -27.27 -8.52
C MET A 301 15.13 -26.49 -9.34
N VAL A 302 15.48 -25.32 -9.87
CA VAL A 302 14.55 -24.46 -10.60
C VAL A 302 13.97 -25.19 -11.81
N GLY A 303 12.65 -25.15 -11.96
CA GLY A 303 11.91 -25.84 -13.01
C GLY A 303 11.50 -27.28 -12.68
N TRP A 304 11.94 -27.86 -11.57
CA TRP A 304 11.47 -29.19 -11.15
C TRP A 304 9.97 -29.18 -10.92
N ARG A 305 9.25 -30.09 -11.57
CA ARG A 305 7.79 -30.20 -11.49
C ARG A 305 7.37 -31.04 -10.29
N TYR A 306 6.29 -30.61 -9.64
CA TYR A 306 5.69 -31.35 -8.53
C TYR A 306 4.19 -31.57 -8.77
N VAL A 307 3.64 -32.58 -8.10
CA VAL A 307 2.21 -32.87 -8.12
C VAL A 307 1.49 -31.90 -7.17
N PRO A 308 0.54 -31.08 -7.66
CA PRO A 308 -0.19 -30.13 -6.82
C PRO A 308 -1.00 -30.83 -5.73
N MET A 309 -1.34 -30.10 -4.67
CA MET A 309 -2.15 -30.63 -3.55
C MET A 309 -3.64 -30.67 -3.89
N PHE A 310 -4.06 -29.73 -4.74
CA PHE A 310 -5.43 -29.49 -5.17
C PHE A 310 -5.44 -29.24 -6.68
N ASP A 311 -6.50 -29.69 -7.35
CA ASP A 311 -6.56 -29.66 -8.81
C ASP A 311 -7.30 -28.42 -9.35
N TYR A 312 -7.84 -27.55 -8.47
CA TYR A 312 -8.75 -26.44 -8.80
C TYR A 312 -8.26 -25.52 -9.94
N PHE A 313 -6.96 -25.24 -10.00
CA PHE A 313 -6.36 -24.30 -10.96
C PHE A 313 -5.37 -24.97 -11.92
N THR A 314 -5.38 -26.31 -11.99
CA THR A 314 -4.40 -27.06 -12.80
C THR A 314 -4.57 -26.80 -14.28
N GLU A 315 -5.79 -26.93 -14.81
CA GLU A 315 -6.11 -26.70 -16.23
C GLU A 315 -5.67 -25.30 -16.72
N GLN A 316 -5.75 -24.28 -15.87
CA GLN A 316 -5.41 -22.90 -16.23
C GLN A 316 -3.90 -22.61 -16.19
N TYR A 317 -3.12 -23.38 -15.42
CA TYR A 317 -1.74 -23.03 -15.09
C TYR A 317 -0.72 -24.16 -15.29
N GLU A 318 -1.11 -25.38 -15.66
CA GLU A 318 -0.21 -26.53 -15.78
C GLU A 318 1.00 -26.29 -16.70
N ASP A 319 0.84 -25.48 -17.72
CA ASP A 319 1.86 -25.13 -18.71
C ASP A 319 3.01 -24.29 -18.10
N ARG A 320 2.70 -23.45 -17.11
CA ARG A 320 3.64 -22.44 -16.54
C ARG A 320 3.81 -22.46 -15.02
N ALA A 321 2.97 -23.14 -14.25
CA ALA A 321 3.02 -23.25 -12.80
C ALA A 321 3.53 -24.62 -12.31
N PHE A 322 3.28 -24.93 -11.02
CA PHE A 322 3.55 -26.22 -10.35
C PHE A 322 4.98 -26.72 -10.50
N ARG A 323 5.92 -25.78 -10.39
CA ARG A 323 7.36 -26.01 -10.46
C ARG A 323 8.11 -25.25 -9.38
N VAL A 324 9.35 -25.66 -9.15
CA VAL A 324 10.26 -24.93 -8.28
C VAL A 324 10.71 -23.63 -8.94
N LEU A 325 10.58 -22.53 -8.20
CA LEU A 325 11.02 -21.17 -8.53
C LEU A 325 12.20 -20.80 -7.62
N SER A 326 12.88 -19.69 -7.90
CA SER A 326 13.97 -19.22 -7.05
C SER A 326 13.93 -17.73 -6.78
N ASP A 327 14.25 -17.34 -5.55
CA ASP A 327 14.43 -15.95 -5.13
C ASP A 327 15.24 -15.88 -3.82
N THR A 328 15.96 -14.78 -3.61
CA THR A 328 16.83 -14.60 -2.45
C THR A 328 16.09 -14.22 -1.17
N TYR A 329 14.76 -14.01 -1.20
CA TYR A 329 13.98 -13.70 0.01
C TYR A 329 13.82 -14.91 0.96
N VAL A 330 13.99 -16.14 0.45
CA VAL A 330 13.86 -17.36 1.25
C VAL A 330 15.02 -17.43 2.26
N THR A 331 14.70 -17.51 3.56
CA THR A 331 15.70 -17.58 4.63
C THR A 331 15.92 -19.01 5.14
N ASP A 332 17.02 -19.23 5.87
CA ASP A 332 17.35 -20.50 6.52
C ASP A 332 16.96 -20.53 8.02
N SER A 333 16.12 -19.58 8.44
CA SER A 333 15.78 -19.34 9.85
C SER A 333 14.44 -19.94 10.29
N SER A 334 13.55 -20.29 9.36
CA SER A 334 12.22 -20.83 9.68
C SER A 334 11.67 -21.77 8.59
N GLY A 335 10.74 -22.65 8.99
CA GLY A 335 10.09 -23.59 8.07
C GLY A 335 11.03 -24.69 7.61
N THR A 336 11.09 -24.95 6.30
CA THR A 336 11.92 -26.00 5.68
C THR A 336 12.94 -25.45 4.68
N GLY A 337 12.93 -24.14 4.46
CA GLY A 337 13.69 -23.47 3.41
C GLY A 337 13.10 -23.63 2.01
N ILE A 338 11.89 -24.21 1.89
CA ILE A 338 11.09 -24.23 0.66
C ILE A 338 9.76 -23.57 1.01
N VAL A 339 9.40 -22.53 0.26
CA VAL A 339 8.22 -21.70 0.56
C VAL A 339 7.13 -21.96 -0.48
N HIS A 340 5.94 -22.34 -0.02
CA HIS A 340 4.76 -22.42 -0.89
C HIS A 340 4.42 -21.04 -1.44
N GLN A 341 4.11 -20.95 -2.73
CA GLN A 341 3.78 -19.69 -3.40
C GLN A 341 2.29 -19.63 -3.72
N ALA A 342 1.60 -18.65 -3.14
CA ALA A 342 0.23 -18.28 -3.47
C ALA A 342 0.19 -16.79 -3.89
N PRO A 343 0.38 -16.48 -5.19
CA PRO A 343 0.60 -15.12 -5.69
C PRO A 343 -0.50 -14.11 -5.36
N ALA A 344 -1.73 -14.58 -5.09
CA ALA A 344 -2.81 -13.70 -4.66
C ALA A 344 -2.72 -13.25 -3.19
N PHE A 345 -1.86 -13.86 -2.37
CA PHE A 345 -1.85 -13.67 -0.91
C PHE A 345 -0.50 -13.16 -0.36
N GLY A 346 0.55 -13.07 -1.18
CA GLY A 346 1.87 -12.56 -0.80
C GLY A 346 2.47 -11.62 -1.85
N GLU A 347 3.05 -10.49 -1.42
CA GLU A 347 3.71 -9.55 -2.35
C GLU A 347 4.94 -10.19 -3.01
N ASP A 348 5.77 -10.90 -2.22
CA ASP A 348 6.91 -11.64 -2.77
C ASP A 348 6.45 -12.79 -3.67
N ASP A 349 5.45 -13.56 -3.26
CA ASP A 349 4.85 -14.63 -4.08
C ASP A 349 4.38 -14.10 -5.45
N HIS A 350 3.71 -12.95 -5.47
CA HIS A 350 3.28 -12.28 -6.71
C HIS A 350 4.48 -11.86 -7.57
N ARG A 351 5.45 -11.18 -6.97
CA ARG A 351 6.66 -10.71 -7.65
C ARG A 351 7.44 -11.86 -8.27
N ILE A 352 7.60 -12.97 -7.55
CA ILE A 352 8.33 -14.16 -7.99
C ILE A 352 7.56 -14.87 -9.10
N ALA A 353 6.25 -15.03 -8.95
CA ALA A 353 5.41 -15.62 -9.99
C ALA A 353 5.47 -14.84 -11.30
N VAL A 354 5.47 -13.51 -11.24
CA VAL A 354 5.67 -12.63 -12.40
C VAL A 354 7.08 -12.81 -12.99
N ALA A 355 8.12 -12.74 -12.15
CA ALA A 355 9.51 -12.83 -12.60
C ALA A 355 9.84 -14.16 -13.30
N HIS A 356 9.16 -15.25 -12.92
CA HIS A 356 9.32 -16.58 -13.51
C HIS A 356 8.25 -16.91 -14.58
N GLY A 357 7.39 -15.96 -14.96
CA GLY A 357 6.38 -16.14 -16.01
C GLY A 357 5.21 -17.07 -15.65
N VAL A 358 5.03 -17.37 -14.36
CA VAL A 358 3.89 -18.16 -13.85
C VAL A 358 2.58 -17.38 -13.98
N VAL A 359 2.64 -16.07 -13.69
CA VAL A 359 1.51 -15.12 -13.77
C VAL A 359 1.95 -13.93 -14.62
N ARG A 360 1.08 -13.40 -15.48
CA ARG A 360 1.38 -12.17 -16.24
C ARG A 360 1.21 -10.92 -15.36
N ASP A 361 1.84 -9.81 -15.73
CA ASP A 361 1.75 -8.53 -14.99
C ASP A 361 0.30 -8.03 -14.77
N ASP A 362 -0.60 -8.36 -15.69
CA ASP A 362 -1.99 -7.93 -15.74
C ASP A 362 -2.99 -9.04 -15.32
N GLU A 363 -2.50 -10.23 -15.01
CA GLU A 363 -3.32 -11.39 -14.72
C GLU A 363 -3.69 -11.48 -13.24
N ILE A 364 -4.94 -11.84 -12.97
CA ILE A 364 -5.42 -12.09 -11.61
C ILE A 364 -5.05 -13.52 -11.20
N PRO A 365 -4.09 -13.70 -10.26
CA PRO A 365 -3.80 -15.03 -9.76
C PRO A 365 -4.99 -15.56 -8.94
N PRO A 366 -5.10 -16.89 -8.77
CA PRO A 366 -6.21 -17.51 -8.05
C PRO A 366 -6.41 -16.94 -6.64
N CYS A 367 -7.54 -16.28 -6.43
CA CYS A 367 -7.94 -15.70 -5.15
C CYS A 367 -9.38 -16.12 -4.84
N PRO A 368 -9.62 -17.39 -4.46
CA PRO A 368 -10.95 -17.97 -4.33
C PRO A 368 -11.64 -17.54 -3.04
N ILE A 369 -11.60 -16.24 -2.71
CA ILE A 369 -12.20 -15.64 -1.53
C ILE A 369 -12.97 -14.36 -1.89
N ASP A 370 -14.17 -14.21 -1.35
CA ASP A 370 -15.01 -13.02 -1.53
C ASP A 370 -14.54 -11.83 -0.66
N GLU A 371 -15.20 -10.68 -0.76
CA GLU A 371 -14.89 -9.48 0.05
C GLU A 371 -15.01 -9.71 1.58
N SER A 372 -15.74 -10.74 2.02
CA SER A 372 -15.89 -11.11 3.43
C SER A 372 -14.87 -12.15 3.90
N GLY A 373 -13.92 -12.54 3.05
CA GLY A 373 -12.92 -13.57 3.35
C GLY A 373 -13.52 -14.97 3.43
N ARG A 374 -14.59 -15.24 2.66
CA ARG A 374 -15.19 -16.57 2.55
C ARG A 374 -14.86 -17.20 1.20
N PHE A 375 -14.67 -18.52 1.17
CA PHE A 375 -14.34 -19.21 -0.08
C PHE A 375 -15.45 -19.13 -1.12
N THR A 376 -15.07 -18.96 -2.39
CA THR A 376 -15.98 -18.87 -3.55
C THR A 376 -16.30 -20.24 -4.15
N ASP A 377 -17.05 -20.25 -5.25
CA ASP A 377 -17.37 -21.46 -6.04
C ASP A 377 -16.16 -22.14 -6.68
N GLU A 378 -15.02 -21.45 -6.79
CA GLU A 378 -13.76 -22.00 -7.34
C GLU A 378 -13.17 -23.08 -6.44
N VAL A 379 -13.52 -23.09 -5.15
CA VAL A 379 -13.09 -24.10 -4.16
C VAL A 379 -14.33 -24.65 -3.44
N PRO A 380 -15.10 -25.54 -4.10
CA PRO A 380 -16.46 -25.87 -3.71
C PRO A 380 -16.56 -26.55 -2.33
N GLU A 381 -15.54 -27.31 -1.92
CA GLU A 381 -15.46 -28.00 -0.63
C GLU A 381 -15.48 -27.04 0.57
N TYR A 382 -14.96 -25.82 0.37
CA TYR A 382 -14.87 -24.80 1.40
C TYR A 382 -15.83 -23.64 1.18
N LYS A 383 -16.64 -23.67 0.12
CA LYS A 383 -17.54 -22.57 -0.28
C LYS A 383 -18.30 -22.00 0.91
N GLY A 384 -18.24 -20.67 1.06
CA GLY A 384 -18.92 -19.93 2.11
C GLY A 384 -18.27 -20.01 3.49
N GLN A 385 -17.25 -20.85 3.70
CA GLN A 385 -16.50 -20.90 4.96
C GLN A 385 -15.50 -19.74 5.03
N TYR A 386 -15.38 -19.13 6.20
CA TYR A 386 -14.37 -18.11 6.46
C TYR A 386 -12.97 -18.72 6.44
N VAL A 387 -11.97 -18.00 5.92
CA VAL A 387 -10.60 -18.49 5.72
C VAL A 387 -9.99 -19.18 6.95
N LYS A 388 -10.16 -18.63 8.15
CA LYS A 388 -9.61 -19.23 9.38
C LYS A 388 -10.39 -20.46 9.86
N ASP A 389 -11.68 -20.52 9.55
CA ASP A 389 -12.51 -21.70 9.88
C ASP A 389 -12.20 -22.87 8.95
N ALA A 390 -11.84 -22.56 7.70
CA ALA A 390 -11.48 -23.55 6.68
C ALA A 390 -10.13 -24.26 6.96
N ASP A 391 -9.22 -23.65 7.73
CA ASP A 391 -7.90 -24.23 8.03
C ASP A 391 -8.00 -25.67 8.56
N ALA A 392 -8.94 -25.95 9.47
CA ALA A 392 -9.11 -27.29 10.03
C ALA A 392 -9.56 -28.33 8.98
N ALA A 393 -10.42 -27.93 8.04
CA ALA A 393 -10.93 -28.79 6.98
C ALA A 393 -9.83 -29.06 5.93
N ILE A 394 -9.07 -28.04 5.55
CA ILE A 394 -7.90 -28.15 4.65
C ILE A 394 -6.85 -29.10 5.22
N ILE A 395 -6.52 -28.95 6.50
CA ILE A 395 -5.56 -29.84 7.18
C ILE A 395 -6.06 -31.30 7.17
N LYS A 396 -7.36 -31.51 7.37
CA LYS A 396 -7.96 -32.85 7.34
C LYS A 396 -7.85 -33.48 5.95
N GLU A 397 -8.07 -32.70 4.89
CA GLU A 397 -7.92 -33.18 3.51
C GLU A 397 -6.47 -33.49 3.16
N LEU A 398 -5.52 -32.64 3.54
CA LEU A 398 -4.10 -32.91 3.36
C LEU A 398 -3.67 -34.19 4.08
N LYS A 399 -4.24 -34.46 5.26
CA LYS A 399 -4.00 -35.70 6.00
C LYS A 399 -4.60 -36.91 5.28
N SER A 400 -5.82 -36.83 4.76
CA SER A 400 -6.45 -37.96 4.04
C SER A 400 -5.74 -38.28 2.73
N LYS A 401 -5.18 -37.27 2.06
CA LYS A 401 -4.32 -37.42 0.86
C LYS A 401 -2.88 -37.85 1.18
N GLY A 402 -2.52 -38.05 2.45
CA GLY A 402 -1.16 -38.40 2.87
C GLY A 402 -0.11 -37.32 2.58
N ARG A 403 -0.54 -36.06 2.38
CA ARG A 403 0.32 -34.91 2.08
C ARG A 403 0.82 -34.20 3.34
N LEU A 404 0.14 -34.36 4.47
CA LEU A 404 0.51 -33.70 5.72
C LEU A 404 1.64 -34.46 6.44
N ILE A 405 2.83 -33.86 6.52
CA ILE A 405 4.01 -34.47 7.18
C ILE A 405 4.04 -34.18 8.67
N SER A 406 3.83 -32.92 9.04
CA SER A 406 3.76 -32.49 10.43
C SER A 406 2.73 -31.39 10.62
N ARG A 407 2.12 -31.37 11.81
CA ARG A 407 1.26 -30.30 12.30
C ARG A 407 1.75 -29.89 13.68
N SER A 408 1.83 -28.60 13.93
CA SER A 408 2.07 -28.03 15.26
C SER A 408 1.32 -26.70 15.36
N ASP A 409 1.30 -26.07 16.52
CA ASP A 409 0.78 -24.72 16.67
C ASP A 409 1.93 -23.79 17.06
N ILE A 410 1.89 -22.56 16.57
CA ILE A 410 2.83 -21.51 16.92
C ILE A 410 2.09 -20.34 17.55
N ILE A 411 2.71 -19.70 18.54
CA ILE A 411 2.28 -18.40 19.02
C ILE A 411 3.21 -17.37 18.38
N HIS A 412 2.62 -16.45 17.62
CA HIS A 412 3.34 -15.37 16.96
C HIS A 412 2.52 -14.09 16.94
N SER A 413 3.20 -12.97 16.72
CA SER A 413 2.54 -11.69 16.54
C SER A 413 1.93 -11.62 15.15
N TYR A 414 0.62 -11.37 15.06
CA TYR A 414 -0.12 -11.32 13.81
C TYR A 414 -0.97 -10.04 13.76
N PRO A 415 -1.16 -9.43 12.58
CA PRO A 415 -1.92 -8.19 12.46
C PRO A 415 -3.43 -8.43 12.49
N PHE A 416 -4.14 -7.64 13.29
CA PHE A 416 -5.60 -7.61 13.38
C PHE A 416 -6.12 -6.27 12.86
N CYS A 417 -7.35 -6.26 12.37
CA CYS A 417 -8.01 -5.02 12.03
C CYS A 417 -8.32 -4.26 13.32
N TRP A 418 -7.72 -3.08 13.48
CA TRP A 418 -7.95 -2.21 14.63
C TRP A 418 -9.42 -1.81 14.82
N ARG A 419 -10.24 -1.88 13.75
CA ARG A 419 -11.67 -1.53 13.75
C ARG A 419 -12.58 -2.70 14.12
N SER A 420 -12.47 -3.82 13.42
CA SER A 420 -13.34 -4.99 13.59
C SER A 420 -12.82 -6.01 14.59
N GLY A 421 -11.54 -5.96 14.94
CA GLY A 421 -10.86 -6.97 15.75
C GLY A 421 -10.71 -8.34 15.06
N THR A 422 -10.95 -8.42 13.75
CA THR A 422 -10.76 -9.66 12.96
C THR A 422 -9.31 -9.77 12.47
N PRO A 423 -8.73 -10.98 12.35
CA PRO A 423 -7.40 -11.16 11.76
C PRO A 423 -7.34 -10.58 10.34
N LEU A 424 -6.27 -9.85 10.01
CA LEU A 424 -6.08 -9.40 8.63
C LEU A 424 -5.64 -10.54 7.73
N ILE A 425 -6.01 -10.45 6.46
CA ILE A 425 -5.43 -11.26 5.40
C ILE A 425 -4.71 -10.35 4.42
N TYR A 426 -3.71 -10.89 3.75
CA TYR A 426 -3.15 -10.25 2.57
C TYR A 426 -3.85 -10.83 1.35
N ARG A 427 -4.36 -9.96 0.48
CA ARG A 427 -4.99 -10.40 -0.78
C ARG A 427 -4.71 -9.43 -1.91
N ALA A 428 -4.69 -9.95 -3.12
CA ALA A 428 -4.67 -9.18 -4.35
C ALA A 428 -5.97 -8.40 -4.47
N VAL A 429 -5.85 -7.08 -4.61
CA VAL A 429 -6.95 -6.17 -4.92
C VAL A 429 -6.67 -5.45 -6.25
N PRO A 430 -7.69 -5.27 -7.11
CA PRO A 430 -7.53 -4.52 -8.34
C PRO A 430 -7.32 -3.05 -8.03
N VAL A 431 -6.24 -2.49 -8.57
CA VAL A 431 -5.83 -1.11 -8.34
C VAL A 431 -5.30 -0.48 -9.63
N TRP A 432 -5.31 0.85 -9.68
CA TRP A 432 -4.72 1.61 -10.78
C TRP A 432 -3.32 2.09 -10.40
N PHE A 433 -2.39 1.85 -11.31
CA PHE A 433 -1.00 2.22 -11.18
C PHE A 433 -0.61 3.27 -12.22
N VAL A 434 0.34 4.13 -11.85
CA VAL A 434 1.13 4.93 -12.78
C VAL A 434 2.49 4.26 -12.94
N ARG A 435 2.94 4.08 -14.18
CA ARG A 435 4.27 3.58 -14.50
C ARG A 435 5.32 4.60 -14.07
N VAL A 436 6.18 4.20 -13.14
CA VAL A 436 7.28 5.02 -12.60
C VAL A 436 8.61 4.34 -12.80
N ALA A 437 8.65 3.00 -12.72
CA ALA A 437 9.88 2.24 -12.85
C ALA A 437 10.60 2.51 -14.19
N SER A 438 9.84 2.69 -15.27
CA SER A 438 10.37 2.98 -16.61
C SER A 438 11.00 4.38 -16.77
N ILE A 439 10.80 5.29 -15.82
CA ILE A 439 11.32 6.67 -15.84
C ILE A 439 12.27 6.98 -14.68
N SER A 440 12.68 5.97 -13.89
CA SER A 440 13.55 6.14 -12.73
C SER A 440 14.84 6.90 -13.06
N ASP A 441 15.49 6.57 -14.19
CA ASP A 441 16.69 7.28 -14.66
C ASP A 441 16.45 8.77 -14.91
N LYS A 442 15.28 9.14 -15.45
CA LYS A 442 14.91 10.55 -15.65
C LYS A 442 14.68 11.25 -14.31
N LEU A 443 14.07 10.57 -13.33
CA LEU A 443 13.88 11.11 -11.98
C LEU A 443 15.22 11.36 -11.30
N VAL A 444 16.17 10.41 -11.40
CA VAL A 444 17.53 10.54 -10.86
C VAL A 444 18.24 11.73 -11.52
N ALA A 445 18.24 11.82 -12.85
CA ALA A 445 18.89 12.91 -13.57
C ALA A 445 18.29 14.30 -13.26
N ASN A 446 16.98 14.37 -12.97
CA ASN A 446 16.35 15.61 -12.52
C ASN A 446 16.68 15.95 -11.07
N ASN A 447 16.77 14.94 -10.20
CA ASN A 447 17.18 15.11 -8.80
C ASN A 447 18.62 15.64 -8.69
N GLU A 448 19.54 15.16 -9.54
CA GLU A 448 20.94 15.64 -9.61
C GLU A 448 21.05 17.13 -9.99
N LYS A 449 20.09 17.65 -10.75
CA LYS A 449 20.01 19.08 -11.11
C LYS A 449 19.36 19.93 -10.01
N THR A 450 18.86 19.30 -8.95
CA THR A 450 18.12 19.97 -7.88
C THR A 450 19.03 20.23 -6.68
N ARG A 451 19.01 21.45 -6.16
CA ARG A 451 19.76 21.79 -4.95
C ARG A 451 19.02 21.33 -3.70
N TRP A 452 19.63 20.43 -2.95
CA TRP A 452 19.14 19.98 -1.64
C TRP A 452 19.90 20.61 -0.49
N VAL A 453 19.19 20.91 0.59
CA VAL A 453 19.78 21.35 1.85
C VAL A 453 19.15 20.55 2.99
N PRO A 454 19.92 19.69 3.69
CA PRO A 454 21.31 19.32 3.43
C PRO A 454 21.46 18.39 2.21
N ALA A 455 22.62 18.43 1.55
CA ALA A 455 22.87 17.72 0.28
C ALA A 455 22.72 16.20 0.38
N ASN A 456 23.13 15.61 1.51
CA ASN A 456 23.05 14.16 1.76
C ASN A 456 21.62 13.60 1.76
N VAL A 457 20.59 14.44 1.96
CA VAL A 457 19.19 14.01 1.84
C VAL A 457 18.84 13.77 0.36
N GLY A 458 19.29 14.66 -0.53
CA GLY A 458 19.07 14.55 -1.97
C GLY A 458 19.83 13.40 -2.61
N GLU A 459 21.11 13.27 -2.30
CA GLU A 459 21.99 12.22 -2.85
C GLU A 459 21.72 10.85 -2.21
N GLY A 460 21.55 10.81 -0.89
CA GLY A 460 21.40 9.58 -0.12
C GLY A 460 19.94 9.11 -0.05
N ARG A 461 19.17 9.69 0.87
CA ARG A 461 17.84 9.18 1.23
C ARG A 461 16.85 9.24 0.07
N PHE A 462 16.74 10.39 -0.59
CA PHE A 462 15.80 10.58 -1.70
C PHE A 462 16.35 9.96 -2.99
N GLY A 463 17.63 10.19 -3.31
CA GLY A 463 18.30 9.60 -4.48
C GLY A 463 18.26 8.08 -4.51
N GLY A 464 18.57 7.42 -3.39
CA GLY A 464 18.46 5.96 -3.26
C GLY A 464 17.03 5.44 -3.39
N TRP A 465 16.04 6.22 -2.94
CA TRP A 465 14.62 5.86 -3.06
C TRP A 465 14.12 5.93 -4.51
N ILE A 466 14.39 7.02 -5.23
CA ILE A 466 13.94 7.17 -6.63
C ILE A 466 14.67 6.22 -7.58
N LYS A 467 15.91 5.81 -7.28
CA LYS A 467 16.67 4.82 -8.07
C LYS A 467 15.99 3.44 -8.06
N ASN A 468 15.28 3.11 -6.98
CA ASN A 468 14.55 1.86 -6.82
C ASN A 468 13.03 2.08 -6.88
N ALA A 469 12.59 3.14 -7.57
CA ALA A 469 11.17 3.47 -7.66
C ALA A 469 10.40 2.35 -8.35
N ARG A 470 9.31 1.91 -7.71
CA ARG A 470 8.32 0.99 -8.27
C ARG A 470 7.14 1.76 -8.82
N ASP A 471 6.31 1.09 -9.63
CA ASP A 471 5.08 1.67 -10.14
C ASP A 471 4.15 2.11 -9.01
N TRP A 472 3.54 3.27 -9.18
CA TRP A 472 2.84 3.97 -8.11
C TRP A 472 1.35 3.62 -8.14
N ASN A 473 0.88 2.87 -7.13
CA ASN A 473 -0.56 2.68 -6.91
C ASN A 473 -1.20 4.01 -6.49
N ILE A 474 -2.06 4.55 -7.35
CA ILE A 474 -2.77 5.82 -7.18
C ILE A 474 -4.25 5.65 -6.78
N SER A 475 -4.83 4.45 -6.92
CA SER A 475 -6.23 4.22 -6.54
C SER A 475 -6.41 3.86 -5.08
N ARG A 476 -7.49 4.32 -4.45
CA ARG A 476 -7.88 3.95 -3.08
C ARG A 476 -9.37 3.63 -3.04
N ASN A 477 -9.77 2.59 -2.32
CA ASN A 477 -11.16 2.22 -2.11
C ASN A 477 -11.78 3.04 -0.97
N ARG A 478 -11.98 4.35 -1.19
CA ARG A 478 -12.41 5.34 -0.19
C ARG A 478 -13.52 6.26 -0.72
N TYR A 479 -14.00 7.20 0.10
CA TYR A 479 -15.19 8.01 -0.21
C TYR A 479 -14.85 9.49 -0.43
N TRP A 480 -14.00 10.06 0.43
CA TRP A 480 -13.64 11.46 0.42
C TRP A 480 -12.29 11.71 -0.29
N GLY A 481 -12.37 12.04 -1.57
CA GLY A 481 -11.22 12.32 -2.42
C GLY A 481 -11.61 12.73 -3.83
N THR A 482 -10.62 13.07 -4.64
CA THR A 482 -10.82 13.27 -6.08
C THR A 482 -11.07 11.92 -6.76
N PRO A 483 -12.23 11.68 -7.39
CA PRO A 483 -12.50 10.43 -8.08
C PRO A 483 -11.57 10.23 -9.28
N ILE A 484 -11.21 8.99 -9.58
CA ILE A 484 -10.48 8.65 -10.81
C ILE A 484 -11.45 8.76 -11.99
N PRO A 485 -11.16 9.57 -13.03
CA PRO A 485 -12.12 9.88 -14.07
C PRO A 485 -12.19 8.82 -15.17
N LEU A 486 -12.38 7.56 -14.79
CA LEU A 486 -12.50 6.43 -15.70
C LEU A 486 -13.93 5.90 -15.71
N TRP A 487 -14.62 6.04 -16.84
CA TRP A 487 -15.91 5.41 -17.10
C TRP A 487 -15.66 4.12 -17.88
N ALA A 488 -16.18 3.00 -17.38
CA ALA A 488 -15.93 1.70 -17.98
C ALA A 488 -17.23 0.94 -18.28
N SER A 489 -17.19 0.11 -19.32
CA SER A 489 -18.21 -0.92 -19.54
C SER A 489 -18.20 -1.96 -18.40
N ALA A 490 -19.30 -2.70 -18.24
CA ALA A 490 -19.42 -3.71 -17.19
C ALA A 490 -18.37 -4.83 -17.30
N ASP A 491 -17.96 -5.16 -18.53
CA ASP A 491 -16.91 -6.13 -18.85
C ASP A 491 -15.49 -5.50 -18.92
N LEU A 492 -15.37 -4.19 -18.69
CA LEU A 492 -14.13 -3.41 -18.71
C LEU A 492 -13.38 -3.43 -20.05
N GLN A 493 -14.03 -3.85 -21.14
CA GLN A 493 -13.44 -3.83 -22.48
C GLN A 493 -13.37 -2.43 -23.07
N GLU A 494 -14.26 -1.54 -22.66
CA GLU A 494 -14.26 -0.13 -23.03
C GLU A 494 -14.03 0.72 -21.79
N ILE A 495 -13.00 1.56 -21.80
CA ILE A 495 -12.67 2.48 -20.72
C ILE A 495 -12.41 3.85 -21.33
N VAL A 496 -13.21 4.84 -20.92
CA VAL A 496 -13.11 6.24 -21.34
C VAL A 496 -12.55 7.06 -20.18
N CYS A 497 -11.42 7.72 -20.43
CA CYS A 497 -10.84 8.67 -19.49
C CYS A 497 -11.38 10.07 -19.76
N ILE A 498 -12.00 10.67 -18.76
CA ILE A 498 -12.49 12.04 -18.80
C ILE A 498 -11.41 12.98 -18.23
N THR A 499 -11.20 14.12 -18.87
CA THR A 499 -10.11 15.07 -18.54
C THR A 499 -10.64 16.44 -18.12
N SER A 500 -11.94 16.69 -18.23
CA SER A 500 -12.57 17.95 -17.82
C SER A 500 -14.06 17.78 -17.50
N ILE A 501 -14.61 18.72 -16.74
CA ILE A 501 -16.05 18.84 -16.45
C ILE A 501 -16.81 19.01 -17.76
N SER A 502 -16.33 19.89 -18.64
CA SER A 502 -16.94 20.12 -19.96
C SER A 502 -17.05 18.84 -20.78
N GLN A 503 -16.02 18.00 -20.79
CA GLN A 503 -16.05 16.73 -21.51
C GLN A 503 -17.05 15.75 -20.89
N LEU A 504 -17.16 15.69 -19.55
CA LEU A 504 -18.17 14.89 -18.88
C LEU A 504 -19.58 15.33 -19.25
N GLU A 505 -19.83 16.64 -19.26
CA GLU A 505 -21.12 17.22 -19.61
C GLU A 505 -21.51 16.98 -21.08
N GLU A 506 -20.53 16.94 -21.98
CA GLU A 506 -20.74 16.63 -23.39
C GLU A 506 -21.13 15.15 -23.57
N LEU A 507 -20.38 14.23 -22.97
CA LEU A 507 -20.56 12.79 -23.17
C LEU A 507 -21.74 12.20 -22.38
N SER A 508 -22.04 12.75 -21.21
CA SER A 508 -23.18 12.29 -20.38
C SER A 508 -24.50 12.98 -20.74
N GLY A 509 -24.44 14.20 -21.30
CA GLY A 509 -25.60 15.07 -21.50
C GLY A 509 -26.09 15.78 -20.22
N VAL A 510 -25.49 15.52 -19.06
CA VAL A 510 -25.75 16.25 -17.81
C VAL A 510 -25.08 17.64 -17.91
N LYS A 511 -25.76 18.68 -17.43
CA LYS A 511 -25.26 20.08 -17.47
C LYS A 511 -25.25 20.68 -16.07
N GLY A 512 -24.35 21.65 -15.85
CA GLY A 512 -24.24 22.38 -14.59
C GLY A 512 -23.51 21.59 -13.50
N ILE A 513 -22.53 20.77 -13.86
CA ILE A 513 -21.74 20.00 -12.89
C ILE A 513 -20.81 20.98 -12.15
N THR A 514 -21.10 21.22 -10.88
CA THR A 514 -20.32 22.14 -10.03
C THR A 514 -19.46 21.45 -8.97
N ASP A 515 -19.67 20.16 -8.74
CA ASP A 515 -18.94 19.35 -7.77
C ASP A 515 -18.54 18.01 -8.43
N LEU A 516 -17.28 17.61 -8.23
CA LEU A 516 -16.67 16.41 -8.78
C LEU A 516 -16.52 15.28 -7.74
N HIS A 517 -17.00 15.45 -6.50
CA HIS A 517 -16.94 14.38 -5.50
C HIS A 517 -17.89 13.23 -5.86
N ARG A 518 -17.63 12.06 -5.28
CA ARG A 518 -18.36 10.81 -5.57
C ARG A 518 -19.87 10.95 -5.49
N GLU A 519 -20.38 11.63 -4.46
CA GLU A 519 -21.82 11.85 -4.28
C GLU A 519 -22.48 12.62 -5.44
N SER A 520 -21.70 13.41 -6.19
CA SER A 520 -22.18 14.25 -7.28
C SER A 520 -22.02 13.62 -8.67
N ILE A 521 -21.16 12.61 -8.83
CA ILE A 521 -20.83 12.08 -10.17
C ILE A 521 -20.99 10.55 -10.33
N ASP A 522 -21.03 9.76 -9.24
CA ASP A 522 -21.08 8.29 -9.35
C ASP A 522 -22.34 7.80 -10.12
N HIS A 523 -23.41 8.59 -10.15
CA HIS A 523 -24.66 8.28 -10.86
C HIS A 523 -24.65 8.71 -12.35
N ILE A 524 -23.64 9.49 -12.78
CA ILE A 524 -23.54 10.00 -14.14
C ILE A 524 -22.93 8.91 -15.03
N THR A 525 -23.68 8.54 -16.07
CA THR A 525 -23.25 7.53 -17.06
C THR A 525 -23.00 8.16 -18.42
N ILE A 526 -22.14 7.53 -19.23
CA ILE A 526 -21.89 7.91 -20.62
C ILE A 526 -22.34 6.79 -21.55
N ARG A 527 -22.69 7.13 -22.79
CA ARG A 527 -23.08 6.13 -23.80
C ARG A 527 -21.84 5.34 -24.25
N GLN A 528 -21.95 4.01 -24.31
CA GLN A 528 -20.94 3.16 -24.95
C GLN A 528 -20.76 3.56 -26.42
N SER A 529 -19.51 3.56 -26.90
CA SER A 529 -19.28 3.80 -28.32
C SER A 529 -19.80 2.60 -29.11
N ARG A 530 -20.64 2.85 -30.12
CA ARG A 530 -21.24 1.79 -30.97
C ARG A 530 -20.22 1.07 -31.88
N ALA A 531 -18.92 1.28 -31.69
CA ALA A 531 -17.90 0.91 -32.66
C ALA A 531 -17.47 -0.58 -32.64
N ARG A 532 -18.01 -1.42 -31.74
CA ARG A 532 -17.68 -2.87 -31.68
C ARG A 532 -18.88 -3.80 -31.43
N ALA A 533 -20.06 -3.45 -31.95
CA ALA A 533 -21.12 -4.42 -32.13
C ALA A 533 -21.01 -5.01 -33.55
N SER A 534 -20.10 -5.97 -33.73
CA SER A 534 -20.05 -6.86 -34.90
C SER A 534 -19.68 -8.26 -34.48
#